data_AF-A0A959UYP6-F1
#
_entry.id   AF-A0A959UYP6-F1
#
_cell.length_a   1.000
_cell.length_b   1.000
_cell.length_c   1.000
_cell.angle_alpha   90.00
_cell.angle_beta   90.00
_cell.angle_gamma   90.00
#
_symmetry.space_group_name_H-M   'P 1'
#
loop_
_entity.id
_entity.type
_entity.pdbx_description
1 polymer ?
#
loop_
_entity_poly.entity_id
_entity_poly.type
_entity_poly.pdbx_seq_one_letter_code
_entity_poly.pdbx_strand_id
1 'polypeptide(L)'
;VKGCWMDMRLADGSTMKVRFKDYGCFVPKQGMEGKVAILQGTATRETVDVATLRHYAEDAGKSKEEIEAITEPETSIGFIAEGVLIRD
;
A
#
# COMPACT_ATOMS: atom_id res chain seq x y z
N VAL A 1 6.43 -10.94 16.73
CA VAL A 1 7.00 -10.40 15.47
C VAL A 1 6.87 -8.87 15.44
N LYS A 2 7.99 -8.13 15.33
CA LYS A 2 8.00 -6.65 15.26
C LYS A 2 7.60 -6.23 13.84
N GLY A 3 6.35 -5.83 13.65
CA GLY A 3 5.86 -5.35 12.35
C GLY A 3 6.13 -3.85 12.25
N CYS A 4 7.11 -3.45 11.46
CA CYS A 4 7.46 -2.04 11.20
C CYS A 4 6.73 -1.52 9.95
N TRP A 5 5.45 -1.90 9.84
CA TRP A 5 4.60 -1.53 8.74
C TRP A 5 3.14 -1.57 9.17
N MET A 6 2.31 -0.76 8.52
CA MET A 6 0.86 -0.75 8.67
C MET A 6 0.20 -0.51 7.31
N ASP A 7 -1.01 -1.00 7.16
CA ASP A 7 -1.84 -0.76 5.99
C ASP A 7 -2.81 0.38 6.32
N MET A 8 -2.83 1.42 5.50
CA MET A 8 -3.72 2.56 5.65
C MET A 8 -4.71 2.60 4.49
N ARG A 9 -6.00 2.59 4.81
CA ARG A 9 -7.05 2.76 3.81
C ARG A 9 -7.13 4.23 3.38
N LEU A 10 -7.03 4.46 2.08
CA LEU A 10 -7.16 5.78 1.48
C LEU A 10 -8.63 6.09 1.14
N ALA A 11 -8.91 7.36 0.87
CA ALA A 11 -10.27 7.85 0.60
C ALA A 11 -10.89 7.25 -0.67
N ASP A 12 -10.06 6.84 -1.62
CA ASP A 12 -10.46 6.16 -2.86
C ASP A 12 -10.72 4.65 -2.66
N GLY A 13 -10.60 4.15 -1.43
CA GLY A 13 -10.78 2.74 -1.08
C GLY A 13 -9.55 1.87 -1.31
N SER A 14 -8.47 2.41 -1.90
CA SER A 14 -7.20 1.71 -2.02
C SER A 14 -6.48 1.58 -0.68
N THR A 15 -5.51 0.69 -0.61
CA THR A 15 -4.71 0.46 0.60
C THR A 15 -3.26 0.87 0.33
N MET A 16 -2.75 1.78 1.14
CA MET A 16 -1.36 2.22 1.10
C MET A 16 -0.55 1.49 2.18
N LYS A 17 0.57 0.90 1.78
CA LYS A 17 1.49 0.25 2.71
C LYS A 17 2.48 1.27 3.26
N VAL A 18 2.38 1.51 4.57
CA VAL A 18 3.26 2.42 5.30
C VAL A 18 4.35 1.60 5.96
N ARG A 19 5.61 1.96 5.74
CA ARG A 19 6.78 1.40 6.43
C ARG A 19 7.41 2.50 7.28
N PHE A 20 7.96 2.17 8.44
CA PHE A 20 8.64 3.16 9.27
C PHE A 20 10.14 3.11 9.06
N LYS A 21 10.74 4.27 8.81
CA LYS A 21 12.19 4.42 8.77
C LYS A 21 12.75 4.14 10.17
N ASP A 22 13.83 3.37 10.23
CA ASP A 22 14.62 3.11 11.45
C ASP A 22 13.86 2.47 12.63
N TYR A 23 12.65 1.94 12.43
CA TYR A 23 11.81 1.37 13.51
C TYR A 23 11.54 2.34 14.68
N GLY A 24 11.71 3.66 14.45
CA GLY A 24 11.67 4.68 15.50
C GLY A 24 10.27 5.01 16.04
N CYS A 25 9.22 4.46 15.42
CA CYS A 25 7.83 4.67 15.80
C CYS A 25 7.13 3.35 16.13
N PHE A 26 6.49 3.29 17.29
CA PHE A 26 5.66 2.17 17.72
C PHE A 26 4.19 2.53 17.57
N VAL A 27 3.54 2.00 16.53
CA VAL A 27 2.08 2.05 16.40
C VAL A 27 1.47 0.82 17.09
N PRO A 28 0.44 0.97 17.93
CA PRO A 28 -0.27 -0.16 18.50
C PRO A 28 -0.87 -1.05 17.40
N LYS A 29 -0.75 -2.37 17.54
CA LYS A 29 -1.26 -3.33 16.55
C LYS A 29 -2.77 -3.49 16.54
N GLN A 30 -3.46 -2.96 17.55
CA GLN A 30 -4.89 -3.15 17.78
C GLN A 30 -5.49 -1.83 18.26
N GLY A 31 -6.79 -1.63 18.02
CA GLY A 31 -7.54 -0.46 18.49
C GLY A 31 -7.30 0.83 17.70
N MET A 32 -6.65 0.72 16.53
CA MET A 32 -6.45 1.84 15.59
C MET A 32 -7.53 1.91 14.50
N GLU A 33 -8.43 0.92 14.45
CA GLU A 33 -9.56 0.88 13.53
C GLU A 33 -10.47 2.10 13.76
N GLY A 34 -10.80 2.81 12.69
CA GLY A 34 -11.65 4.01 12.76
C GLY A 34 -10.95 5.27 13.25
N LYS A 35 -9.67 5.21 13.66
CA LYS A 35 -8.89 6.40 14.05
C LYS A 35 -8.23 7.06 12.85
N VAL A 36 -7.97 8.36 12.95
CA VAL A 36 -7.28 9.12 11.92
C VAL A 36 -5.78 9.14 12.22
N ALA A 37 -4.96 8.66 11.27
CA ALA A 37 -3.51 8.74 11.36
C ALA A 37 -2.99 9.92 10.51
N ILE A 38 -2.11 10.72 11.08
CA ILE A 38 -1.33 11.74 10.37
C ILE A 38 0.11 11.24 10.29
N LEU A 39 0.64 11.16 9.07
CA LEU A 39 1.97 10.64 8.79
C LEU A 39 2.87 11.75 8.27
N GLN A 40 4.11 11.77 8.76
CA GLN A 40 5.19 12.57 8.20
C GLN A 40 6.22 11.64 7.59
N GLY A 41 6.64 11.92 6.35
CA GLY A 41 7.65 11.14 5.65
C GLY A 41 7.56 11.28 4.13
N THR A 42 8.05 10.27 3.42
CA THR A 42 8.18 10.29 1.95
C THR A 42 7.20 9.32 1.31
N ALA A 43 6.41 9.83 0.35
CA ALA A 43 5.56 9.01 -0.50
C ALA A 43 6.25 8.70 -1.84
N THR A 44 6.12 7.46 -2.29
CA THR A 44 6.52 7.02 -3.63
C THR A 44 5.29 6.47 -4.34
N ARG A 45 5.03 6.95 -5.55
CA ARG A 45 3.97 6.44 -6.41
C ARG A 45 4.61 5.66 -7.56
N GLU A 46 4.20 4.42 -7.72
CA GLU A 46 4.53 3.60 -8.88
C GLU A 46 3.25 3.28 -9.64
N THR A 47 3.31 3.30 -10.96
CA THR A 47 2.17 2.96 -11.82
C THR A 47 2.66 1.98 -12.87
N VAL A 48 2.03 0.81 -12.89
CA VAL A 48 2.29 -0.24 -13.87
C VAL A 48 1.15 -0.23 -14.87
N ASP A 49 1.48 -0.11 -16.15
CA ASP A 49 0.49 -0.07 -17.22
C ASP A 49 -0.14 -1.46 -17.47
N VAL A 50 -1.28 -1.46 -18.15
CA VAL A 50 -2.05 -2.67 -18.46
C VAL A 50 -1.24 -3.69 -19.25
N ALA A 51 -0.41 -3.27 -20.21
CA ALA A 51 0.37 -4.21 -21.02
C ALA A 51 1.41 -4.94 -20.17
N THR A 52 2.10 -4.20 -19.30
CA THR A 52 3.04 -4.78 -18.34
C THR A 52 2.35 -5.71 -17.33
N LEU A 53 1.20 -5.33 -16.79
CA LEU A 53 0.44 -6.18 -15.86
C LEU A 53 -0.05 -7.48 -16.50
N ARG A 54 -0.48 -7.41 -17.77
CA ARG A 54 -0.85 -8.60 -18.54
C ARG A 54 0.34 -9.52 -18.77
N HIS A 55 1.51 -8.96 -19.09
CA HIS A 55 2.74 -9.73 -19.23
C HIS A 55 3.11 -10.46 -17.94
N TYR A 56 3.04 -9.78 -16.78
CA TYR A 56 3.25 -10.43 -15.48
C TYR A 56 2.25 -11.55 -15.19
N ALA A 57 1.00 -11.39 -15.60
CA ALA A 57 -0.03 -12.42 -15.45
C ALA A 57 0.22 -13.62 -16.38
N GLU A 58 0.69 -13.39 -17.61
CA GLU A 58 1.14 -14.43 -18.54
C GLU A 58 2.33 -15.22 -17.97
N ASP A 59 3.36 -14.53 -17.46
CA ASP A 59 4.53 -15.15 -16.84
C ASP A 59 4.17 -15.95 -15.58
N ALA A 60 3.16 -15.49 -14.83
CA ALA A 60 2.61 -16.19 -13.68
C ALA A 60 1.70 -17.38 -14.04
N GLY A 61 1.44 -17.62 -15.33
CA GLY A 61 0.62 -18.74 -15.81
C GLY A 61 -0.87 -18.59 -15.55
N LYS A 62 -1.39 -17.34 -15.45
CA LYS A 62 -2.81 -17.08 -15.27
C LYS A 62 -3.61 -17.45 -16.52
N SER A 63 -4.91 -17.67 -16.33
CA SER A 63 -5.83 -17.93 -17.44
C SER A 63 -5.99 -16.70 -18.35
N LYS A 64 -6.34 -16.93 -19.62
CA LYS A 64 -6.60 -15.84 -20.57
C LYS A 64 -7.70 -14.89 -20.07
N GLU A 65 -8.73 -15.44 -19.43
CA GLU A 65 -9.83 -14.67 -18.85
C GLU A 65 -9.35 -13.72 -17.75
N GLU A 66 -8.43 -14.17 -16.88
CA GLU A 66 -7.83 -13.31 -15.84
C GLU A 66 -6.92 -12.23 -16.42
N ILE A 67 -6.20 -12.51 -17.51
CA ILE A 67 -5.35 -11.54 -18.18
C ILE A 67 -6.21 -10.48 -18.89
N GLU A 68 -7.28 -10.89 -19.56
CA GLU A 68 -8.21 -9.99 -20.25
C GLU A 68 -9.00 -9.10 -19.28
N ALA A 69 -9.26 -9.59 -18.06
CA ALA A 69 -9.89 -8.82 -16.99
C ALA A 69 -9.03 -7.63 -16.51
N ILE A 70 -7.71 -7.65 -16.73
CA ILE A 70 -6.83 -6.51 -16.44
C ILE A 70 -7.08 -5.44 -17.51
N THR A 71 -7.88 -4.43 -17.15
CA THR A 71 -8.30 -3.35 -18.05
C THR A 71 -7.84 -1.97 -17.59
N GLU A 72 -7.31 -1.87 -16.38
CA GLU A 72 -6.88 -0.62 -15.75
C GLU A 72 -5.43 -0.75 -15.25
N PRO A 73 -4.65 0.33 -15.27
CA PRO A 73 -3.31 0.35 -14.70
C PRO A 73 -3.38 0.20 -13.17
N GLU A 74 -2.38 -0.45 -12.60
CA GLU A 74 -2.26 -0.59 -11.16
C GLU A 74 -1.35 0.53 -10.64
N THR A 75 -1.89 1.36 -9.76
CA THR A 75 -1.09 2.35 -9.02
C THR A 75 -0.87 1.84 -7.61
N SER A 76 0.40 1.70 -7.22
CA SER A 76 0.76 1.43 -5.84
C SER A 76 1.37 2.69 -5.21
N ILE A 77 0.99 2.94 -3.96
CA ILE A 77 1.58 4.01 -3.17
C ILE A 77 2.35 3.34 -2.03
N GLY A 78 3.65 3.59 -1.99
CA GLY A 78 4.51 3.29 -0.86
C GLY A 78 4.72 4.54 -0.01
N PHE A 79 4.69 4.39 1.31
CA PHE A 79 5.00 5.51 2.20
C PHE A 79 6.06 5.09 3.22
N ILE A 80 7.12 5.87 3.32
CA ILE A 80 8.15 5.71 4.35
C ILE A 80 7.91 6.79 5.40
N ALA A 81 7.35 6.40 6.55
CA ALA A 81 7.06 7.28 7.66
C ALA A 81 8.30 7.49 8.55
N GLU A 82 8.57 8.75 8.87
CA GLU A 82 9.54 9.21 9.87
C GLU A 82 8.83 9.55 11.20
N GLY A 83 7.54 9.88 11.14
CA GLY A 83 6.69 10.12 12.30
C GLY A 83 5.22 9.77 12.05
N VAL A 84 4.50 9.46 13.13
CA VAL A 84 3.06 9.18 13.12
C VAL A 84 2.38 9.80 14.34
N LEU A 85 1.23 10.42 14.10
CA LEU A 85 0.31 10.89 15.12
C LEU A 85 -1.05 10.23 14.90
N ILE A 86 -1.62 9.63 15.94
CA ILE A 86 -2.98 9.08 15.91
C ILE A 86 -3.91 10.08 16.59
N ARG A 87 -4.99 10.46 15.91
CA ARG A 87 -6.06 11.33 16.42
C ARG A 87 -7.37 10.57 16.52
N ASP A 88 -8.15 10.96 17.52
CA ASP A 88 -9.55 10.57 17.70
C ASP A 88 -10.47 11.33 16.73
#